data_AF-A0A8X6U1C2-F1
#
_entry.id   AF-A0A8X6U1C2-F1
#
_cell.length_a   1.000
_cell.length_b   1.000
_cell.length_c   1.000
_cell.angle_alpha   90.00
_cell.angle_beta   90.00
_cell.angle_gamma   90.00
#
_symmetry.space_group_name_H-M   'P 1'
#
loop_
_entity.id
_entity.type
_entity.pdbx_description
1 polymer ?
#
loop_
_entity_poly.entity_id
_entity_poly.type
_entity_poly.pdbx_seq_one_letter_code
_entity_poly.pdbx_strand_id
1 'polypeptide(L)'
;MDTITIELYIDNVELAHPLGSHTGIHKLGFVYITVKDLPMSLQSSLGSVFLAKVHYSLDDEKYGYKAIFEPLIQDLKRLLDQGIQFSGNAYKIAIWQIW
;
A
#
# COMPACT_ATOMS: atom_id res chain seq x y z
N MET A 1 -17.23 -3.09 18.54
CA MET A 1 -16.01 -2.46 17.98
C MET A 1 -16.13 -2.63 16.50
N ASP A 2 -16.42 -1.55 15.80
CA ASP A 2 -16.68 -1.58 14.37
C ASP A 2 -15.40 -1.92 13.61
N THR A 3 -15.54 -2.47 12.41
CA THR A 3 -14.39 -2.90 11.61
C THR A 3 -14.29 -2.03 10.38
N ILE A 4 -13.09 -1.54 10.10
CA ILE A 4 -12.74 -0.86 8.86
C ILE A 4 -11.95 -1.84 8.00
N THR A 5 -12.40 -2.02 6.78
CA THR A 5 -11.82 -2.93 5.81
C THR A 5 -10.93 -2.16 4.85
N ILE A 6 -9.67 -2.59 4.72
CA ILE A 6 -8.70 -2.00 3.80
C ILE A 6 -8.31 -2.99 2.70
N GLU A 7 -7.89 -2.44 1.56
CA GLU A 7 -7.33 -3.19 0.42
C GLU A 7 -5.99 -2.60 0.05
N LEU A 8 -5.03 -3.47 -0.29
CA LEU A 8 -3.71 -3.07 -0.74
C LEU A 8 -3.59 -3.32 -2.24
N TYR A 9 -2.92 -2.40 -2.93
CA TYR A 9 -2.61 -2.51 -4.36
C TYR A 9 -1.17 -2.11 -4.61
N ILE A 10 -0.44 -2.91 -5.39
CA ILE A 10 0.95 -2.65 -5.78
C ILE A 10 1.02 -2.25 -7.25
N ASP A 11 1.71 -1.15 -7.54
CA ASP A 11 1.98 -0.68 -8.90
C ASP A 11 3.47 -0.43 -9.11
N ASN A 12 4.01 -0.88 -10.24
CA ASN A 12 5.39 -0.62 -10.64
C ASN A 12 5.42 0.42 -11.75
N VAL A 13 5.87 1.63 -11.43
CA VAL A 13 5.86 2.76 -12.36
C VAL A 13 7.28 3.07 -12.81
N GLU A 14 7.47 3.21 -14.12
CA GLU A 14 8.70 3.71 -14.70
C GLU A 14 8.66 5.23 -14.79
N LEU A 15 9.49 5.91 -13.99
CA LEU A 15 9.50 7.37 -13.92
C LEU A 15 10.38 8.03 -15.00
N ALA A 16 11.25 7.26 -15.65
CA ALA A 16 12.13 7.73 -16.71
C ALA A 16 11.54 7.46 -18.10
N HIS A 17 12.15 8.03 -19.13
CA HIS A 17 11.74 7.83 -20.53
C HIS A 17 11.81 6.33 -20.88
N PRO A 18 10.68 5.64 -21.15
CA PRO A 18 10.65 4.19 -21.34
C PRO A 18 11.29 3.73 -22.66
N LEU A 19 11.72 4.67 -23.50
CA LEU A 19 12.34 4.44 -24.82
C LEU A 19 13.85 4.79 -24.85
N GLY A 20 14.45 5.17 -23.72
CA GLY A 20 15.85 5.59 -23.63
C GLY A 20 16.83 4.46 -23.34
N SER A 21 18.14 4.72 -23.42
CA SER A 21 19.19 3.74 -23.09
C SER A 21 19.23 3.31 -21.61
N HIS A 22 18.40 3.92 -20.75
CA HIS A 22 18.27 3.64 -19.33
C HIS A 22 16.89 3.06 -18.95
N THR A 23 16.11 2.58 -19.93
CA THR A 23 14.84 1.87 -19.70
C THR A 23 15.01 0.74 -18.69
N GLY A 24 14.12 0.65 -17.71
CA GLY A 24 14.10 -0.39 -16.69
C GLY A 24 14.92 -0.09 -15.43
N ILE A 25 15.79 0.92 -15.43
CA ILE A 25 16.69 1.22 -14.30
C ILE A 25 15.98 2.01 -13.19
N HIS A 26 15.00 2.83 -13.56
CA HIS A 26 14.32 3.77 -12.66
C HIS A 26 12.84 3.42 -12.44
N LYS A 27 12.58 2.13 -12.16
CA LYS A 27 11.25 1.66 -11.76
C LYS A 27 11.07 1.77 -10.25
N LEU A 28 9.92 2.29 -9.84
CA LEU A 28 9.51 2.36 -8.45
C LEU A 28 8.28 1.48 -8.22
N GLY A 29 8.32 0.68 -7.17
CA GLY A 29 7.17 -0.03 -6.65
C GLY A 29 6.44 0.83 -5.62
N PHE A 30 5.20 1.16 -5.91
CA PHE A 30 4.28 1.88 -5.04
C PHE A 30 3.29 0.90 -4.43
N VAL A 31 3.07 0.99 -3.13
CA VAL A 31 2.03 0.23 -2.43
C VAL A 31 1.00 1.22 -1.91
N TYR A 32 -0.25 1.03 -2.32
CA TYR A 32 -1.38 1.87 -1.97
C TYR A 32 -2.34 1.13 -1.03
N ILE A 33 -3.07 1.89 -0.23
CA ILE A 33 -4.15 1.42 0.64
C ILE A 33 -5.43 2.18 0.28
N THR A 34 -6.55 1.47 0.17
CA THR A 34 -7.89 2.04 0.03
C THR A 34 -8.82 1.50 1.12
N VAL A 35 -9.83 2.28 1.50
CA VAL A 35 -10.86 1.88 2.49
C VAL A 35 -12.10 1.37 1.76
N LYS A 36 -12.46 0.10 1.98
CA LYS A 36 -13.55 -0.58 1.26
C LYS A 36 -14.94 -0.26 1.78
N ASP A 37 -15.05 0.32 2.98
CA ASP A 37 -16.34 0.69 3.56
C ASP A 37 -16.89 2.01 2.99
N LEU A 38 -16.09 2.71 2.17
CA LEU A 38 -16.54 3.91 1.47
C LEU A 38 -17.43 3.54 0.26
N PRO A 39 -18.40 4.38 -0.15
CA PRO A 39 -19.09 4.24 -1.42
C PRO A 39 -18.13 4.07 -2.59
N MET A 40 -18.50 3.27 -3.59
CA MET A 40 -17.63 2.95 -4.74
C MET A 40 -17.12 4.20 -5.48
N SER A 41 -17.94 5.24 -5.60
CA SER A 41 -17.54 6.51 -6.20
C SER A 41 -16.43 7.24 -5.44
N LEU A 42 -16.34 7.03 -4.11
CA LEU A 42 -15.28 7.57 -3.28
C LEU A 42 -14.06 6.67 -3.28
N GLN A 43 -14.22 5.33 -3.34
CA GLN A 43 -13.08 4.41 -3.40
C GLN A 43 -12.17 4.67 -4.60
N SER A 44 -12.75 4.99 -5.76
CA SER A 44 -12.00 5.30 -6.97
C SER A 44 -11.50 6.75 -7.04
N SER A 45 -11.83 7.58 -6.05
CA SER A 45 -11.31 8.95 -5.97
C SER A 45 -9.86 8.92 -5.46
N LEU A 46 -9.01 9.76 -6.05
CA LEU A 46 -7.61 9.91 -5.62
C LEU A 46 -7.50 10.27 -4.14
N GLY A 47 -8.49 10.98 -3.59
CA GLY A 47 -8.54 11.33 -2.16
C GLY A 47 -8.73 10.15 -1.20
N SER A 48 -9.08 8.96 -1.72
CA SER A 48 -9.28 7.74 -0.94
C SER A 48 -8.19 6.69 -1.19
N VAL A 49 -7.15 7.04 -1.94
CA VAL A 49 -6.00 6.18 -2.24
C VAL A 49 -4.79 6.71 -1.47
N PHE A 50 -4.35 5.96 -0.47
CA PHE A 50 -3.27 6.36 0.42
C PHE A 50 -1.98 5.62 0.08
N LEU A 51 -0.89 6.36 -0.12
CA LEU A 51 0.41 5.76 -0.37
C LEU A 51 1.02 5.21 0.94
N ALA A 52 1.26 3.91 0.99
CA ALA A 52 1.80 3.22 2.17
C ALA A 52 3.30 2.96 2.08
N LYS A 53 3.82 2.73 0.88
CA LYS A 53 5.25 2.42 0.67
C LYS A 53 5.70 2.78 -0.74
N VAL A 54 6.95 3.23 -0.84
CA VAL A 54 7.68 3.38 -2.11
C VAL A 54 9.03 2.65 -1.98
N HIS A 55 9.50 2.04 -3.06
CA HIS A 55 10.84 1.45 -3.15
C HIS A 55 11.29 1.38 -4.60
N TYR A 56 12.60 1.20 -4.81
CA TYR A 56 13.11 0.84 -6.13
C TYR A 56 12.68 -0.59 -6.45
N SER A 57 12.07 -0.82 -7.61
CA SER A 57 11.65 -2.17 -8.01
C SER A 57 12.84 -3.11 -8.20
N LEU A 58 14.03 -2.56 -8.53
CA LEU A 58 15.26 -3.35 -8.63
C LEU A 58 15.75 -3.89 -7.28
N ASP A 59 15.34 -3.27 -6.18
CA ASP A 59 15.69 -3.74 -4.83
C ASP A 59 14.96 -5.05 -4.49
N ASP A 60 13.86 -5.38 -5.19
CA ASP A 60 13.16 -6.66 -5.05
C ASP A 60 14.05 -7.83 -5.44
N GLU A 61 14.77 -7.71 -6.57
CA GLU A 61 15.71 -8.73 -7.05
C GLU A 61 16.95 -8.80 -6.15
N LYS A 62 17.43 -7.64 -5.68
CA LYS A 62 18.68 -7.53 -4.92
C LYS A 62 18.56 -8.01 -3.47
N TYR A 63 17.48 -7.64 -2.78
CA TYR A 63 17.32 -7.88 -1.34
C TYR A 63 16.16 -8.84 -1.03
N GLY A 64 15.30 -9.13 -2.01
CA GLY A 64 14.13 -9.99 -1.86
C GLY A 64 12.95 -9.27 -1.20
N TYR A 65 11.74 -9.66 -1.63
CA TYR A 65 10.48 -9.10 -1.12
C TYR A 65 10.37 -9.11 0.40
N LYS A 66 10.86 -10.16 1.08
CA LYS A 66 10.81 -10.24 2.54
C LYS A 66 11.49 -9.05 3.21
N ALA A 67 12.72 -8.72 2.82
CA ALA A 67 13.46 -7.63 3.42
C ALA A 67 12.83 -6.26 3.09
N ILE A 68 12.39 -6.10 1.84
CA ILE A 68 11.80 -4.86 1.34
C ILE A 68 10.44 -4.56 1.99
N PHE A 69 9.61 -5.58 2.21
CA PHE A 69 8.26 -5.42 2.75
C PHE A 69 8.18 -5.58 4.26
N GLU A 70 9.24 -6.05 4.94
CA GLU A 70 9.23 -6.26 6.40
C GLU A 70 8.72 -5.03 7.18
N PRO A 71 9.17 -3.79 6.91
CA PRO A 71 8.68 -2.62 7.66
C PRO A 71 7.17 -2.43 7.51
N LEU A 72 6.66 -2.52 6.27
CA LEU A 72 5.23 -2.39 5.99
C LEU A 72 4.43 -3.51 6.65
N ILE A 73 4.93 -4.74 6.62
CA ILE A 73 4.28 -5.91 7.25
C ILE A 73 4.19 -5.71 8.76
N GLN A 74 5.23 -5.16 9.40
CA GLN A 74 5.22 -4.89 10.84
C GLN A 74 4.20 -3.79 11.19
N ASP A 75 4.11 -2.73 10.37
CA ASP A 75 3.09 -1.71 10.54
C ASP A 75 1.67 -2.26 10.35
N LEU A 76 1.45 -3.11 9.35
CA LEU A 76 0.16 -3.76 9.13
C LEU A 76 -0.20 -4.71 10.28
N LYS A 77 0.75 -5.47 10.81
CA LYS A 77 0.52 -6.33 11.99
C LYS A 77 0.10 -5.51 13.20
N ARG A 78 0.80 -4.40 13.46
CA ARG A 78 0.45 -3.47 14.54
C ARG A 78 -0.94 -2.89 14.34
N LEU A 79 -1.27 -2.49 13.11
CA LEU A 79 -2.58 -1.94 12.75
C LEU A 79 -3.71 -2.96 12.93
N LEU A 80 -3.48 -4.22 12.57
CA LEU A 80 -4.45 -5.32 12.73
C LEU A 80 -4.65 -5.72 14.20
N ASP A 81 -3.58 -5.69 14.99
CA ASP A 81 -3.62 -6.03 16.42
C ASP A 81 -4.26 -4.93 17.26
N GLN A 82 -3.85 -3.68 17.03
CA GLN A 82 -4.23 -2.53 17.86
C GLN A 82 -5.48 -1.79 17.34
N GLY A 83 -5.79 -1.92 16.05
CA GLY A 83 -6.83 -1.13 15.41
C GLY A 83 -6.46 0.36 15.31
N ILE A 84 -7.47 1.20 15.13
CA ILE A 84 -7.32 2.66 15.14
C ILE A 84 -8.30 3.32 16.11
N GLN A 85 -7.91 4.48 16.64
CA GLN A 85 -8.76 5.34 17.47
C GLN A 85 -9.12 6.59 16.69
N PHE A 86 -10.40 6.85 16.51
CA PHE A 86 -10.88 8.04 15.82
C PHE A 86 -12.13 8.59 16.48
N SER A 87 -12.14 9.89 16.78
CA SER A 87 -13.26 10.58 17.45
C SER A 87 -13.76 9.89 18.73
N GLY A 88 -12.83 9.33 19.52
CA GLY A 88 -13.14 8.61 20.76
C GLY A 88 -13.66 7.18 20.59
N ASN A 89 -13.72 6.66 19.36
CA ASN A 89 -14.15 5.30 19.06
C ASN A 89 -12.97 4.45 18.58
N ALA A 90 -12.99 3.18 19.00
CA ALA A 90 -12.02 2.18 18.58
C ALA A 90 -12.57 1.37 17.40
N TYR A 91 -11.76 1.22 16.36
CA TYR A 91 -12.09 0.46 15.15
C TYR A 91 -11.07 -0.65 14.95
N LYS A 92 -11.54 -1.87 14.68
CA LYS A 92 -10.69 -2.96 14.21
C LYS A 92 -10.35 -2.74 12.75
N ILE A 93 -9.19 -3.19 12.33
CA ILE A 93 -8.81 -3.20 10.92
C ILE A 93 -8.89 -4.64 10.40
N ALA A 94 -9.41 -4.80 9.19
CA ALA A 94 -9.37 -6.04 8.44
C ALA A 94 -8.78 -5.78 7.05
N ILE A 95 -8.06 -6.77 6.51
CA ILE A 95 -7.56 -6.73 5.13
C ILE A 95 -8.51 -7.54 4.26
N TRP A 96 -9.06 -6.92 3.22
CA TRP A 96 -9.89 -7.56 2.22
C TRP A 96 -9.05 -8.41 1.25
N GLN A 97 -8.10 -7.77 0.57
CA GLN A 97 -7.19 -8.41 -0.38
C GLN A 97 -5.92 -7.56 -0.60
N ILE A 98 -4.93 -8.19 -1.23
CA ILE A 98 -3.67 -7.58 -1.66
C ILE A 98 -3.51 -7.90 -3.15
N TRP A 99 -3.43 -6.87 -3.98
CA TRP A 99 -3.22 -6.94 -5.43
C TRP A 99 -1.79 -6.57 -5.82
#